data_AF-A0A162LXS3-F1
#
_entry.id   AF-A0A162LXS3-F1
#
_cell.length_a   1.000
_cell.length_b   1.000
_cell.length_c   1.000
_cell.angle_alpha   90.00
_cell.angle_beta   90.00
_cell.angle_gamma   90.00
#
_symmetry.space_group_name_H-M   'P 1'
#
loop_
_entity.id
_entity.type
_entity.pdbx_description
1 polymer ?
#
loop_
_entity_poly.entity_id
_entity_poly.type
_entity_poly.pdbx_seq_one_letter_code
_entity_poly.pdbx_strand_id
1 'polypeptide(L)'
;MVESTDEASTSDSAPQRQSGFWAEIESLKSPEKKEVAKLPKVGAAAPSSDKIPLPDGKPTVIVFLRHCGCPFAEKVFKKLSALSHKQPDIHCIAVSHSSAVATEKWIPQVGGAWSTDVVIDERRDLYAQWGLGLSSVWHMSGPSVLYSVYRLGTDEGVWNRPTESGTRWQIGGAFAVDEGGVVRYAHVAKAADDIPDLEAAAQSVGITVEEEATRS
;
A
#
# COMPACT_ATOMS: atom_id res chain seq x y z
N MET A 1 47.48 -7.53 -42.86
CA MET A 1 46.94 -6.31 -43.48
C MET A 1 45.62 -6.70 -44.13
N VAL A 2 44.44 -6.36 -43.64
CA VAL A 2 43.94 -5.50 -42.56
C VAL A 2 42.51 -6.07 -42.32
N GLU A 3 42.21 -6.71 -41.19
CA GLU A 3 41.57 -6.17 -39.98
C GLU A 3 40.23 -5.43 -40.17
N SER A 4 39.23 -5.90 -39.40
CA SER A 4 38.17 -5.12 -38.72
C SER A 4 36.99 -4.62 -39.57
N THR A 5 35.72 -4.69 -39.12
CA THR A 5 35.11 -5.08 -37.84
C THR A 5 33.60 -5.22 -38.04
N ASP A 6 32.99 -6.07 -37.22
CA ASP A 6 31.56 -6.23 -37.01
C ASP A 6 30.78 -4.92 -36.82
N GLU A 7 29.62 -4.80 -37.48
CA GLU A 7 28.50 -3.99 -36.97
C GLU A 7 27.25 -4.89 -36.88
N ALA A 8 27.20 -5.68 -35.80
CA ALA A 8 25.94 -6.23 -35.33
C ALA A 8 25.24 -5.15 -34.49
N SER A 9 24.35 -4.39 -35.13
CA SER A 9 23.39 -3.53 -34.45
C SER A 9 22.34 -4.40 -33.76
N THR A 10 22.63 -4.80 -32.52
CA THR A 10 21.62 -5.38 -31.62
C THR A 10 20.65 -4.27 -31.23
N SER A 11 19.49 -4.27 -31.87
CA SER A 11 18.34 -3.45 -31.46
C SER A 11 17.87 -3.92 -30.09
N ASP A 12 18.34 -3.25 -29.05
CA ASP A 12 17.83 -3.38 -27.69
C ASP A 12 16.38 -2.88 -27.67
N SER A 13 15.44 -3.82 -27.69
CA SER A 13 14.01 -3.51 -27.63
C SER A 13 13.64 -3.27 -26.17
N ALA A 14 13.81 -2.02 -25.74
CA ALA A 14 13.23 -1.53 -24.50
C ALA A 14 11.72 -1.91 -24.45
N PRO A 15 11.20 -2.41 -23.30
CA PRO A 15 9.81 -2.78 -23.22
C PRO A 15 8.94 -1.56 -23.51
N GLN A 16 8.17 -1.64 -24.59
CA GLN A 16 7.22 -0.63 -25.01
C GLN A 16 6.30 -0.28 -23.85
N ARG A 17 6.28 1.00 -23.47
CA ARG A 17 5.30 1.59 -22.55
C ARG A 17 3.91 1.17 -23.01
N GLN A 18 3.28 0.26 -22.28
CA GLN A 18 1.88 -0.06 -22.52
C GLN A 18 1.05 1.20 -22.28
N SER A 19 0.15 1.51 -23.22
CA SER A 19 -0.72 2.68 -23.12
C SER A 19 -1.64 2.54 -21.89
N GLY A 20 -1.94 3.66 -21.22
CA GLY A 20 -2.68 3.67 -19.94
C GLY A 20 -4.04 2.96 -19.98
N PHE A 21 -4.65 2.85 -21.16
CA PHE A 21 -5.89 2.09 -21.39
C PHE A 21 -5.74 0.58 -21.13
N TRP A 22 -4.62 -0.03 -21.53
CA TRP A 22 -4.39 -1.47 -21.31
C TRP A 22 -4.09 -1.78 -19.85
N ALA A 23 -3.32 -0.92 -19.17
CA ALA A 23 -3.06 -1.03 -17.75
C ALA A 23 -4.37 -0.91 -16.92
N GLU A 24 -5.29 -0.03 -17.34
CA GLU A 24 -6.63 0.03 -16.72
C GLU A 24 -7.44 -1.25 -16.91
N ILE A 25 -7.42 -1.85 -18.11
CA ILE A 25 -8.11 -3.13 -18.38
C ILE A 25 -7.49 -4.29 -17.59
N GLU A 26 -6.17 -4.36 -17.48
CA GLU A 26 -5.50 -5.37 -16.67
C GLU A 26 -5.85 -5.22 -15.18
N SER A 27 -5.95 -3.99 -14.69
CA SER A 27 -6.38 -3.73 -13.30
C SER A 27 -7.80 -4.22 -12.98
N LEU A 28 -8.65 -4.38 -14.01
CA LEU A 28 -10.02 -4.90 -13.93
C LEU A 28 -10.10 -6.42 -13.97
N LYS A 29 -9.08 -7.12 -14.50
CA LYS A 29 -9.04 -8.58 -14.47
C LYS A 29 -8.71 -9.06 -13.04
N SER A 30 -9.49 -10.01 -12.54
CA SER A 30 -9.20 -10.63 -11.24
C SER A 30 -7.90 -11.41 -11.34
N PRO A 31 -6.92 -11.16 -10.46
CA PRO A 31 -5.70 -11.96 -10.43
C PRO A 31 -5.99 -13.34 -9.85
N GLU A 32 -5.01 -14.25 -9.95
CA GLU A 32 -5.08 -15.59 -9.38
C GLU A 32 -5.40 -15.52 -7.87
N LYS A 33 -6.36 -16.33 -7.41
CA LYS A 33 -6.68 -16.42 -5.99
C LYS A 33 -5.54 -17.15 -5.28
N LYS A 34 -5.00 -16.54 -4.23
CA LYS A 34 -4.05 -17.19 -3.33
C LYS A 34 -4.78 -17.83 -2.17
N GLU A 35 -4.22 -18.89 -1.62
CA GLU A 35 -4.59 -19.36 -0.29
C GLU A 35 -4.18 -18.29 0.72
N VAL A 36 -5.12 -17.85 1.54
CA VAL A 36 -4.95 -16.74 2.48
C VAL A 36 -4.93 -17.33 3.89
N ALA A 37 -3.92 -16.96 4.66
CA ALA A 37 -3.79 -17.39 6.05
C ALA A 37 -4.94 -16.84 6.91
N LYS A 38 -5.05 -17.32 8.15
CA LYS A 38 -6.00 -16.73 9.10
C LYS A 38 -5.54 -15.32 9.46
N LEU A 39 -6.49 -14.39 9.48
CA LEU A 39 -6.23 -13.02 9.92
C LEU A 39 -5.61 -13.00 11.32
N PRO A 40 -4.47 -12.31 11.53
CA PRO A 40 -3.87 -12.14 12.83
C PRO A 40 -4.84 -11.45 13.80
N LYS A 41 -5.05 -12.06 14.97
CA LYS A 41 -5.91 -11.51 16.00
C LYS A 41 -5.09 -10.63 16.94
N VAL A 42 -5.71 -9.58 17.47
CA VAL A 42 -5.12 -8.82 18.58
C VAL A 42 -4.78 -9.76 19.74
N GLY A 43 -3.57 -9.62 20.28
CA GLY A 43 -2.99 -10.48 21.31
C GLY A 43 -2.24 -11.71 20.79
N ALA A 44 -2.29 -11.99 19.48
CA ALA A 44 -1.48 -13.05 18.87
C ALA A 44 -0.13 -12.52 18.39
N ALA A 45 0.84 -13.43 18.21
CA ALA A 45 2.09 -13.11 17.55
C ALA A 45 1.84 -12.66 16.10
N ALA A 46 2.52 -11.61 15.67
CA ALA A 46 2.47 -11.11 14.31
C ALA A 46 3.14 -12.11 13.34
N PRO A 47 2.61 -12.29 12.12
CA PRO A 47 3.35 -12.99 11.08
C PRO A 47 4.67 -12.28 10.79
N SER A 48 5.75 -13.05 10.61
CA SER A 48 7.06 -12.53 10.22
C SER A 48 7.54 -13.16 8.92
N SER A 49 8.37 -12.44 8.18
CA SER A 49 9.01 -12.87 6.94
C SER A 49 10.33 -12.14 6.74
N ASP A 50 11.13 -12.56 5.76
CA ASP A 50 12.38 -11.87 5.41
C ASP A 50 12.16 -10.40 4.98
N LYS A 51 10.96 -10.07 4.46
CA LYS A 51 10.61 -8.70 4.04
C LYS A 51 10.04 -7.84 5.15
N ILE A 52 9.47 -8.46 6.19
CA ILE A 52 8.91 -7.80 7.38
C ILE A 52 9.35 -8.63 8.60
N PRO A 53 10.61 -8.45 9.04
CA PRO A 53 11.12 -9.15 10.22
C PRO A 53 10.45 -8.61 11.47
N LEU A 54 9.81 -9.48 12.27
CA LEU A 54 9.11 -9.12 13.50
C LEU A 54 9.36 -10.20 14.57
N PRO A 55 9.60 -9.83 15.84
CA PRO A 55 9.79 -8.46 16.31
C PRO A 55 11.06 -7.81 15.72
N ASP A 56 10.98 -6.50 15.48
CA ASP A 56 12.10 -5.65 15.05
C ASP A 56 12.66 -4.79 16.19
N GLY A 57 12.13 -4.97 17.41
CA GLY A 57 12.51 -4.22 18.60
C GLY A 57 11.89 -2.83 18.71
N LYS A 58 10.93 -2.47 17.85
CA LYS A 58 10.18 -1.21 17.94
C LYS A 58 8.66 -1.45 17.84
N PRO A 59 7.84 -0.52 18.34
CA PRO A 59 6.45 -0.42 17.93
C PRO A 59 6.35 -0.19 16.41
N THR A 60 5.58 -1.02 15.71
CA THR A 60 5.57 -1.03 14.24
C THR A 60 4.14 -0.97 13.71
N VAL A 61 3.84 0.01 12.85
CA VAL A 61 2.58 0.13 12.11
C VAL A 61 2.81 -0.29 10.66
N ILE A 62 2.03 -1.27 10.22
CA ILE A 62 2.13 -1.87 8.89
C ILE A 62 0.84 -1.60 8.15
N VAL A 63 0.93 -0.95 6.99
CA VAL A 63 -0.20 -0.68 6.10
C VAL A 63 -0.03 -1.49 4.83
N PHE A 64 -1.01 -2.32 4.54
CA PHE A 64 -1.18 -2.98 3.26
C PHE A 64 -2.02 -2.08 2.35
N LEU A 65 -1.39 -1.49 1.35
CA LEU A 65 -2.06 -0.57 0.44
C LEU A 65 -3.03 -1.32 -0.48
N ARG A 66 -3.92 -0.57 -1.13
CA ARG A 66 -4.55 -1.07 -2.35
C ARG A 66 -3.54 -0.93 -3.49
N HIS A 67 -3.95 -0.50 -4.68
CA HIS A 67 -3.03 -0.25 -5.78
C HIS A 67 -2.56 1.21 -5.78
N CYS A 68 -1.36 1.45 -6.30
CA CYS A 68 -0.90 2.80 -6.63
C CYS A 68 -1.84 3.46 -7.64
N GLY A 69 -2.21 4.72 -7.39
CA GLY A 69 -3.21 5.48 -8.17
C GLY A 69 -4.62 5.51 -7.56
N CYS A 70 -4.93 4.64 -6.59
CA CYS A 70 -6.17 4.69 -5.83
C CYS A 70 -6.17 5.92 -4.88
N PRO A 71 -7.18 6.81 -4.92
CA PRO A 71 -7.23 7.99 -4.04
C PRO A 71 -7.24 7.63 -2.56
N PHE A 72 -7.86 6.49 -2.21
CA PHE A 72 -7.87 5.99 -0.83
C PHE A 72 -6.51 5.44 -0.40
N ALA A 73 -5.76 4.81 -1.30
CA ALA A 73 -4.41 4.35 -0.99
C ALA A 73 -3.47 5.55 -0.78
N GLU A 74 -3.62 6.60 -1.59
CA GLU A 74 -2.92 7.87 -1.41
C GLU A 74 -3.21 8.49 -0.05
N LYS A 75 -4.50 8.57 0.34
CA LYS A 75 -4.89 9.12 1.63
C LYS A 75 -4.32 8.34 2.81
N VAL A 76 -4.35 7.00 2.77
CA VAL A 76 -3.76 6.16 3.82
C VAL A 76 -2.24 6.31 3.86
N PHE A 77 -1.56 6.31 2.71
CA PHE A 77 -0.11 6.47 2.65
C PHE A 77 0.34 7.82 3.19
N LYS A 78 -0.35 8.92 2.83
CA LYS A 78 -0.07 10.25 3.39
C LYS A 78 -0.22 10.27 4.91
N LYS A 79 -1.27 9.64 5.45
CA LYS A 79 -1.45 9.53 6.91
C LYS A 79 -0.31 8.76 7.57
N LEU A 80 0.11 7.64 6.98
CA LEU A 80 1.23 6.85 7.49
C LEU A 80 2.56 7.61 7.43
N SER A 81 2.85 8.28 6.31
CA SER A 81 4.05 9.09 6.17
C SER A 81 4.07 10.26 7.16
N ALA A 82 2.95 10.93 7.38
CA ALA A 82 2.82 11.95 8.41
C ALA A 82 3.04 11.39 9.82
N LEU A 83 2.50 10.20 10.13
CA LEU A 83 2.77 9.50 11.39
C LEU A 83 4.26 9.22 11.57
N SER A 84 4.93 8.67 10.54
CA SER A 84 6.36 8.37 10.58
C SER A 84 7.23 9.62 10.80
N HIS A 85 6.78 10.77 10.30
CA HIS A 85 7.49 12.03 10.49
C HIS A 85 7.27 12.61 11.90
N LYS A 86 6.04 12.52 12.42
CA LYS A 86 5.67 13.04 13.75
C LYS A 86 6.23 12.17 14.88
N GLN A 87 6.37 10.87 14.66
CA GLN A 87 6.69 9.88 15.69
C GLN A 87 7.92 9.06 15.24
N PRO A 88 9.15 9.47 15.58
CA PRO A 88 10.35 8.74 15.17
C PRO A 88 10.54 7.40 15.92
N ASP A 89 9.84 7.22 17.04
CA ASP A 89 9.89 6.00 17.86
C ASP A 89 9.00 4.87 17.32
N ILE A 90 8.12 5.16 16.35
CA ILE A 90 7.30 4.16 15.68
C ILE A 90 7.90 3.83 14.30
N HIS A 91 8.04 2.55 14.00
CA HIS A 91 8.43 2.10 12.68
C HIS A 91 7.19 2.01 11.78
N CYS A 92 7.20 2.72 10.64
CA CYS A 92 6.08 2.72 9.69
C CYS A 92 6.46 1.96 8.43
N ILE A 93 5.66 0.95 8.06
CA ILE A 93 5.87 0.13 6.86
C ILE A 93 4.63 0.23 5.95
N ALA A 94 4.84 0.57 4.69
CA ALA A 94 3.83 0.47 3.63
C ALA A 94 4.13 -0.70 2.71
N VAL A 95 3.19 -1.63 2.56
CA VAL A 95 3.30 -2.77 1.66
C VAL A 95 2.50 -2.48 0.39
N SER A 96 3.19 -2.38 -0.75
CA SER A 96 2.58 -2.18 -2.06
C SER A 96 2.57 -3.48 -2.85
N HIS A 97 1.44 -3.83 -3.47
CA HIS A 97 1.39 -4.91 -4.46
C HIS A 97 1.45 -4.38 -5.91
N SER A 98 1.55 -3.07 -6.10
CA SER A 98 1.93 -2.51 -7.40
C SER A 98 3.42 -2.79 -7.63
N SER A 99 3.83 -2.71 -8.90
CA SER A 99 5.23 -2.97 -9.25
C SER A 99 6.20 -2.00 -8.60
N ALA A 100 7.46 -2.42 -8.46
CA ALA A 100 8.51 -1.54 -7.92
C ALA A 100 8.56 -0.20 -8.69
N VAL A 101 8.63 -0.27 -10.02
CA VAL A 101 8.64 0.90 -10.92
C VAL A 101 7.42 1.81 -10.72
N ALA A 102 6.22 1.25 -10.62
CA ALA A 102 5.01 2.04 -10.44
C ALA A 102 4.95 2.68 -9.04
N THR A 103 5.38 1.94 -8.02
CA THR A 103 5.40 2.40 -6.63
C THR A 103 6.41 3.54 -6.46
N GLU A 104 7.63 3.36 -6.97
CA GLU A 104 8.70 4.39 -6.96
C GLU A 104 8.26 5.67 -7.67
N LYS A 105 7.55 5.55 -8.79
CA LYS A 105 7.00 6.70 -9.51
C LYS A 105 5.87 7.39 -8.75
N TRP A 106 5.06 6.63 -8.02
CA TRP A 106 3.88 7.13 -7.30
C TRP A 106 4.26 7.85 -5.99
N ILE A 107 5.28 7.38 -5.26
CA ILE A 107 5.68 7.95 -3.96
C ILE A 107 5.93 9.47 -4.00
N PRO A 108 6.75 10.02 -4.93
CA PRO A 108 6.97 11.47 -5.00
C PRO A 108 5.69 12.26 -5.31
N GLN A 109 4.76 11.66 -6.06
CA GLN A 109 3.52 12.30 -6.46
C GLN A 109 2.54 12.51 -5.31
N VAL A 110 2.68 11.71 -4.25
CA VAL A 110 1.82 11.76 -3.06
C VAL A 110 2.49 12.46 -1.86
N GLY A 111 3.68 13.04 -2.06
CA GLY A 111 4.38 13.83 -1.03
C GLY A 111 5.62 13.16 -0.42
N GLY A 112 6.07 12.03 -0.98
CA GLY A 112 7.24 11.30 -0.50
C GLY A 112 6.95 10.34 0.66
N ALA A 113 7.90 9.45 0.94
CA ALA A 113 7.74 8.41 1.96
C ALA A 113 8.15 8.84 3.38
N TRP A 114 8.89 9.95 3.52
CA TRP A 114 9.48 10.37 4.79
C TRP A 114 10.30 9.22 5.42
N SER A 115 10.01 8.85 6.67
CA SER A 115 10.64 7.73 7.37
C SER A 115 9.83 6.43 7.27
N THR A 116 8.91 6.34 6.30
CA THR A 116 8.14 5.11 6.03
C THR A 116 8.92 4.20 5.10
N ASP A 117 9.12 2.95 5.54
CA ASP A 117 9.69 1.90 4.71
C ASP A 117 8.64 1.39 3.72
N VAL A 118 9.01 1.25 2.44
CA VAL A 118 8.09 0.76 1.41
C VAL A 118 8.54 -0.61 0.92
N VAL A 119 7.71 -1.62 1.19
CA VAL A 119 7.94 -3.02 0.82
C VAL A 119 7.13 -3.37 -0.43
N ILE A 120 7.82 -3.90 -1.45
CA ILE A 120 7.19 -4.36 -2.69
C ILE A 120 6.80 -5.84 -2.59
N ASP A 121 5.52 -6.12 -2.75
CA ASP A 121 4.90 -7.43 -2.71
C ASP A 121 3.94 -7.64 -3.91
N GLU A 122 4.48 -7.52 -5.12
CA GLU A 122 3.73 -7.70 -6.37
C GLU A 122 2.96 -9.03 -6.42
N ARG A 123 3.55 -10.08 -5.84
CA ARG A 123 2.93 -11.41 -5.80
C ARG A 123 1.86 -11.52 -4.73
N ARG A 124 1.72 -10.57 -3.80
CA ARG A 124 0.73 -10.60 -2.71
C ARG A 124 0.98 -11.73 -1.71
N ASP A 125 2.24 -12.14 -1.55
CA ASP A 125 2.66 -13.19 -0.63
C ASP A 125 2.48 -12.72 0.83
N LEU A 126 2.86 -11.49 1.13
CA LEU A 126 2.66 -10.86 2.44
C LEU A 126 1.18 -10.61 2.72
N TYR A 127 0.42 -10.14 1.72
CA TYR A 127 -1.03 -9.97 1.88
C TYR A 127 -1.70 -11.29 2.28
N ALA A 128 -1.38 -12.38 1.57
CA ALA A 128 -1.89 -13.71 1.91
C ALA A 128 -1.46 -14.17 3.30
N GLN A 129 -0.20 -13.97 3.67
CA GLN A 129 0.34 -14.31 5.00
C GLN A 129 -0.37 -13.55 6.14
N TRP A 130 -0.76 -12.31 5.89
CA TRP A 130 -1.46 -11.45 6.85
C TRP A 130 -2.99 -11.59 6.80
N GLY A 131 -3.51 -12.57 6.05
CA GLY A 131 -4.94 -12.84 5.99
C GLY A 131 -5.73 -11.87 5.09
N LEU A 132 -5.05 -11.10 4.24
CA LEU A 132 -5.65 -10.14 3.32
C LEU A 132 -5.86 -10.77 1.93
N GLY A 133 -7.10 -11.16 1.65
CA GLY A 133 -7.49 -11.76 0.38
C GLY A 133 -7.94 -10.78 -0.69
N LEU A 134 -8.41 -11.36 -1.80
CA LEU A 134 -9.16 -10.59 -2.80
C LEU A 134 -10.57 -10.29 -2.28
N SER A 135 -11.10 -9.11 -2.56
CA SER A 135 -12.51 -8.80 -2.33
C SER A 135 -13.37 -9.72 -3.19
N SER A 136 -14.24 -10.51 -2.55
CA SER A 136 -15.19 -11.41 -3.24
C SER A 136 -16.43 -10.69 -3.76
N VAL A 137 -16.59 -9.41 -3.45
CA VAL A 137 -17.82 -8.65 -3.67
C VAL A 137 -17.58 -7.55 -4.69
N TRP A 138 -18.48 -7.44 -5.65
CA TRP A 138 -18.55 -6.43 -6.71
C TRP A 138 -18.71 -4.99 -6.15
N HIS A 139 -17.71 -4.46 -5.44
CA HIS A 139 -17.69 -3.07 -4.92
C HIS A 139 -17.47 -2.01 -6.01
N MET A 140 -17.53 -2.38 -7.29
CA MET A 140 -17.48 -1.45 -8.43
C MET A 140 -18.84 -1.03 -8.98
N SER A 141 -19.95 -1.59 -8.48
CA SER A 141 -21.30 -1.23 -8.91
C SER A 141 -22.05 -0.49 -7.81
N GLY A 142 -21.81 0.81 -7.68
CA GLY A 142 -22.55 1.65 -6.75
C GLY A 142 -22.33 3.15 -7.02
N PRO A 143 -23.39 3.97 -7.14
CA PRO A 143 -23.31 5.43 -7.27
C PRO A 143 -22.49 6.10 -6.16
N SER A 144 -22.36 5.46 -4.99
CA SER A 144 -21.60 5.93 -3.83
C SER A 144 -20.09 6.01 -4.08
N VAL A 145 -19.50 5.05 -4.81
CA VAL A 145 -18.05 5.06 -5.09
C VAL A 145 -17.69 6.19 -6.05
N LEU A 146 -18.53 6.43 -7.06
CA LEU A 146 -18.36 7.56 -7.97
C LEU A 146 -18.49 8.89 -7.22
N TYR A 147 -19.44 8.98 -6.29
CA TYR A 147 -19.65 10.15 -5.44
C TYR A 147 -18.51 10.40 -4.45
N SER A 148 -17.95 9.35 -3.83
CA SER A 148 -16.79 9.46 -2.95
C SER A 148 -15.51 9.84 -3.70
N VAL A 149 -15.30 9.31 -4.90
CA VAL A 149 -14.20 9.72 -5.80
C VAL A 149 -14.39 11.17 -6.25
N TYR A 150 -15.61 11.57 -6.58
CA TYR A 150 -15.94 12.96 -6.92
C TYR A 150 -15.67 13.90 -5.75
N ARG A 151 -16.12 13.56 -4.52
CA ARG A 151 -15.85 14.36 -3.31
C ARG A 151 -14.37 14.44 -2.95
N LEU A 152 -13.59 13.38 -3.11
CA LEU A 152 -12.13 13.43 -2.91
C LEU A 152 -11.44 14.35 -3.94
N GLY A 153 -11.92 14.37 -5.18
CA GLY A 153 -11.44 15.29 -6.21
C GLY A 153 -11.82 16.75 -5.94
N THR A 154 -13.04 17.01 -5.47
CA THR A 154 -13.52 18.38 -5.20
C THR A 154 -13.05 18.96 -3.87
N ASP A 155 -12.98 18.13 -2.83
CA ASP A 155 -12.72 18.58 -1.45
C ASP A 155 -11.21 18.51 -1.11
N GLU A 156 -10.48 17.54 -1.68
CA GLU A 156 -9.07 17.25 -1.33
C GLU A 156 -8.10 17.35 -2.53
N GLY A 157 -8.60 17.68 -3.74
CA GLY A 157 -7.79 17.82 -4.95
C GLY A 157 -7.20 16.49 -5.47
N VAL A 158 -7.67 15.35 -4.97
CA VAL A 158 -7.14 14.02 -5.30
C VAL A 158 -7.95 13.42 -6.44
N TRP A 159 -7.41 13.54 -7.67
CA TRP A 159 -7.99 12.91 -8.85
C TRP A 159 -7.41 11.52 -9.07
N ASN A 160 -8.26 10.57 -9.50
CA ASN A 160 -7.87 9.20 -9.81
C ASN A 160 -6.76 9.21 -10.89
N ARG A 161 -5.58 8.66 -10.58
CA ARG A 161 -4.49 8.52 -11.56
C ARG A 161 -4.64 7.16 -12.26
N PRO A 162 -4.22 7.01 -13.53
CA PRO A 162 -4.29 5.72 -14.23
C PRO A 162 -3.62 4.64 -13.39
N THR A 163 -4.29 3.49 -13.24
CA THR A 163 -3.70 2.33 -12.56
C THR A 163 -2.62 1.75 -13.46
N GLU A 164 -1.35 2.11 -13.24
CA GLU A 164 -0.24 1.64 -14.07
C GLU A 164 0.12 0.17 -13.77
N SER A 165 -0.06 -0.30 -12.53
CA SER A 165 0.11 -1.71 -12.13
C SER A 165 -0.57 -2.01 -10.79
N GLY A 166 -0.68 -3.30 -10.44
CA GLY A 166 -1.44 -3.78 -9.29
C GLY A 166 -2.89 -4.08 -9.64
N THR A 167 -3.71 -4.40 -8.64
CA THR A 167 -5.08 -4.87 -8.88
C THR A 167 -6.11 -4.11 -8.05
N ARG A 168 -7.30 -3.89 -8.61
CA ARG A 168 -8.45 -3.34 -7.89
C ARG A 168 -9.07 -4.37 -6.94
N TRP A 169 -8.73 -5.64 -7.08
CA TRP A 169 -9.35 -6.73 -6.34
C TRP A 169 -8.71 -6.95 -4.97
N GLN A 170 -7.45 -6.55 -4.76
CA GLN A 170 -6.76 -6.75 -3.49
C GLN A 170 -7.30 -5.78 -2.42
N ILE A 171 -7.69 -6.33 -1.27
CA ILE A 171 -8.09 -5.52 -0.11
C ILE A 171 -6.84 -5.00 0.61
N GLY A 172 -6.96 -3.78 1.14
CA GLY A 172 -5.95 -3.21 2.03
C GLY A 172 -6.25 -3.53 3.49
N GLY A 173 -5.35 -3.09 4.36
CA GLY A 173 -5.49 -3.25 5.81
C GLY A 173 -4.38 -2.52 6.55
N ALA A 174 -4.52 -2.41 7.87
CA ALA A 174 -3.49 -1.87 8.74
C ALA A 174 -3.39 -2.68 10.03
N PHE A 175 -2.17 -2.85 10.52
CA PHE A 175 -1.87 -3.54 11.75
C PHE A 175 -0.89 -2.71 12.57
N ALA A 176 -0.97 -2.84 13.90
CA ALA A 176 0.08 -2.37 14.79
C ALA A 176 0.60 -3.53 15.62
N VAL A 177 1.91 -3.62 15.73
CA VAL A 177 2.66 -4.66 16.42
C VAL A 177 3.54 -3.99 17.46
N ASP A 178 3.54 -4.49 18.69
CA ASP A 178 4.44 -3.97 19.72
C ASP A 178 5.88 -4.46 19.53
N GLU A 179 6.81 -3.91 20.31
CA GLU A 179 8.23 -4.29 20.29
C GLU A 179 8.51 -5.78 20.52
N GLY A 180 7.55 -6.49 21.15
CA GLY A 180 7.60 -7.92 21.41
C GLY A 180 7.03 -8.78 20.28
N GLY A 181 6.57 -8.18 19.19
CA GLY A 181 6.02 -8.89 18.03
C GLY A 181 4.57 -9.32 18.21
N VAL A 182 3.82 -8.70 19.14
CA VAL A 182 2.40 -9.00 19.38
C VAL A 182 1.51 -8.00 18.67
N VAL A 183 0.51 -8.49 17.94
CA VAL A 183 -0.49 -7.64 17.28
C VAL A 183 -1.35 -6.94 18.32
N ARG A 184 -1.38 -5.61 18.31
CA ARG A 184 -2.19 -4.76 19.20
C ARG A 184 -3.35 -4.07 18.49
N TYR A 185 -3.23 -3.89 17.18
CA TYR A 185 -4.30 -3.36 16.33
C TYR A 185 -4.38 -4.15 15.02
N ALA A 186 -5.60 -4.36 14.53
CA ALA A 186 -5.86 -5.00 13.25
C ALA A 186 -7.10 -4.38 12.61
N HIS A 187 -6.94 -3.92 11.37
CA HIS A 187 -8.01 -3.38 10.54
C HIS A 187 -7.91 -4.00 9.14
N VAL A 188 -9.00 -4.62 8.69
CA VAL A 188 -9.15 -5.14 7.33
C VAL A 188 -10.21 -4.30 6.63
N ALA A 189 -9.83 -3.67 5.53
CA ALA A 189 -10.73 -2.80 4.79
C ALA A 189 -11.88 -3.61 4.20
N LYS A 190 -13.11 -3.20 4.50
CA LYS A 190 -14.35 -3.80 3.95
C LYS A 190 -14.67 -3.28 2.56
N ALA A 191 -14.26 -2.04 2.27
CA ALA A 191 -14.49 -1.34 1.01
C ALA A 191 -13.26 -0.48 0.64
N ALA A 192 -13.27 0.10 -0.56
CA ALA A 192 -12.16 0.92 -1.03
C ALA A 192 -11.97 2.20 -0.19
N ASP A 193 -13.05 2.75 0.35
CA ASP A 193 -13.13 3.95 1.18
C ASP A 193 -13.06 3.68 2.69
N ASP A 194 -12.90 2.41 3.09
CA ASP A 194 -12.67 2.02 4.48
C ASP A 194 -11.22 2.30 4.86
N ILE A 195 -10.98 3.44 5.51
CA ILE A 195 -9.66 3.96 5.86
C ILE A 195 -9.35 3.60 7.32
N PRO A 196 -8.21 2.94 7.61
CA PRO A 196 -7.80 2.64 8.98
C PRO A 196 -7.51 3.91 9.80
N ASP A 197 -7.78 3.82 11.10
CA ASP A 197 -7.37 4.81 12.09
C ASP A 197 -5.91 4.53 12.52
N LEU A 198 -4.96 5.27 11.95
CA LEU A 198 -3.54 5.10 12.23
C LEU A 198 -3.10 5.71 13.56
N GLU A 199 -3.89 6.63 14.11
CA GLU A 199 -3.62 7.20 15.44
C GLU A 199 -4.01 6.18 16.52
N ALA A 200 -5.18 5.56 16.39
CA ALA A 200 -5.58 4.45 17.24
C ALA A 200 -4.60 3.26 17.11
N ALA A 201 -4.09 2.99 15.91
CA ALA A 201 -3.05 1.98 15.69
C ALA A 201 -1.78 2.31 16.48
N ALA A 202 -1.27 3.54 16.38
CA ALA A 202 -0.09 4.00 17.13
C ALA A 202 -0.32 3.95 18.65
N GLN A 203 -1.47 4.41 19.13
CA GLN A 203 -1.85 4.37 20.55
C GLN A 203 -1.91 2.94 21.10
N SER A 204 -2.37 1.98 20.30
CA SER A 204 -2.45 0.56 20.72
C SER A 204 -1.08 -0.07 21.05
N VAL A 205 0.00 0.51 20.52
CA VAL A 205 1.39 0.09 20.77
C VAL A 205 2.15 1.07 21.68
N GLY A 206 1.43 1.93 22.38
CA GLY A 206 1.98 2.81 23.41
C GLY A 206 2.47 4.18 22.92
N ILE A 207 2.22 4.55 21.67
CA ILE A 207 2.63 5.85 21.11
C ILE A 207 1.57 6.91 21.40
N THR A 208 1.94 7.98 22.07
CA THR A 208 1.05 9.12 22.31
C THR A 208 1.11 10.06 21.13
N VAL A 209 0.04 10.13 20.35
CA VAL A 209 -0.10 11.12 19.27
C VAL A 209 -0.67 12.39 19.87
N GLU A 210 0.16 13.41 20.07
CA GLU A 210 -0.33 14.73 20.51
C GLU A 210 -1.18 15.36 19.39
N GLU A 211 -2.45 15.66 19.67
CA GLU A 211 -3.27 16.50 18.80
C GLU A 211 -2.66 17.91 18.79
N GLU A 212 -2.28 18.40 17.62
CA GLU A 212 -2.01 19.83 17.45
C GLU A 212 -3.32 20.58 17.75
N ALA A 213 -3.43 21.11 18.97
CA ALA A 213 -4.44 22.08 19.32
C ALA A 213 -4.37 23.20 18.28
N THR A 214 -5.42 23.31 17.45
CA THR A 214 -5.65 24.37 16.48
C THR A 214 -5.22 25.71 17.08
N ARG A 215 -4.05 26.22 16.67
CA ARG A 215 -3.61 27.56 17.02
C ARG A 215 -4.54 28.52 16.27
N SER A 216 -5.36 29.21 17.08
CA SER A 216 -6.37 30.19 16.69
C SER A 216 -5.81 31.33 15.86
#